data_AF-A0A9E3BS52-F1
#
_entry.id   AF-A0A9E3BS52-F1
#
_cell.length_a   1.000
_cell.length_b   1.000
_cell.length_c   1.000
_cell.angle_alpha   90.00
_cell.angle_beta   90.00
_cell.angle_gamma   90.00
#
_symmetry.space_group_name_H-M   'P 1'
#
loop_
_entity.id
_entity.type
_entity.pdbx_description
1 polymer ?
#
loop_
_entity_poly.entity_id
_entity_poly.type
_entity_poly.pdbx_seq_one_letter_code
_entity_poly.pdbx_strand_id
1 'polypeptide(L)'
;KYPTCYCTHRAIDGALDLLAGRPVRAEEVERVVVRISDYFATVLRNHAPETGLAAKFSIEFAMAGAIVARRVGLRELTDGFVRRPDVQALMRRVVTDTVREHDPALPGAAPADQVTIVLASGETLPGAKVVRATGHPSRLLSDQQIFEKFADCLEAGGSGIPAETLFGRLRAMHAMPARALAA
;
A
#
# COMPACT_ATOMS: atom_id res chain seq x y z
N LYS A 1 6.24 -4.04 1.84
CA LYS A 1 4.90 -4.56 1.53
C LYS A 1 4.37 -3.92 0.25
N TYR A 2 4.34 -2.59 0.18
CA TYR A 2 3.84 -1.85 -0.99
C TYR A 2 5.00 -1.23 -1.80
N PRO A 3 4.98 -1.23 -3.15
CA PRO A 3 6.02 -0.61 -3.98
C PRO A 3 5.84 0.91 -4.16
N THR A 4 5.36 1.61 -3.13
CA THR A 4 5.05 3.05 -3.11
C THR A 4 5.90 3.80 -2.08
N CYS A 5 5.84 5.13 -2.12
CA CYS A 5 6.42 6.00 -1.09
C CYS A 5 6.00 5.55 0.31
N TYR A 6 6.95 5.51 1.25
CA TYR A 6 6.68 5.05 2.62
C TYR A 6 5.57 5.86 3.32
N CYS A 7 5.38 7.12 2.94
CA CYS A 7 4.32 8.00 3.44
C CYS A 7 2.90 7.46 3.18
N THR A 8 2.69 6.50 2.27
CA THR A 8 1.38 5.89 2.05
C THR A 8 1.15 4.62 2.87
N HIS A 9 2.19 4.04 3.48
CA HIS A 9 2.14 2.62 3.92
C HIS A 9 1.18 2.40 5.09
N ARG A 10 1.14 3.31 6.06
CA ARG A 10 0.20 3.23 7.20
C ARG A 10 -1.26 3.37 6.74
N ALA A 11 -1.52 4.29 5.82
CA ALA A 11 -2.85 4.46 5.23
C ALA A 11 -3.29 3.21 4.44
N ILE A 12 -2.40 2.62 3.63
CA ILE A 12 -2.72 1.38 2.90
C ILE A 12 -3.02 0.23 3.87
N ASP A 13 -2.22 0.05 4.92
CA ASP A 13 -2.51 -0.94 5.95
C ASP A 13 -3.88 -0.71 6.59
N GLY A 14 -4.18 0.52 7.01
CA GLY A 14 -5.45 0.86 7.62
C GLY A 14 -6.66 0.63 6.69
N ALA A 15 -6.51 0.96 5.41
CA ALA A 15 -7.54 0.69 4.40
C ALA A 15 -7.75 -0.81 4.16
N LEU A 16 -6.68 -1.59 4.01
CA LEU A 16 -6.78 -3.04 3.78
C LEU A 16 -7.33 -3.76 5.02
N ASP A 17 -6.90 -3.39 6.23
CA ASP A 17 -7.41 -3.95 7.48
C ASP A 17 -8.93 -3.65 7.63
N LEU A 18 -9.36 -2.43 7.31
CA LEU A 18 -10.79 -2.05 7.31
C LEU A 18 -11.58 -2.88 6.29
N LEU A 19 -11.08 -3.00 5.06
CA LEU A 19 -11.75 -3.71 3.97
C LEU A 19 -11.80 -5.23 4.17
N ALA A 20 -10.86 -5.79 4.93
CA ALA A 20 -10.89 -7.20 5.34
C ALA A 20 -12.03 -7.49 6.32
N GLY A 21 -12.32 -6.56 7.23
CA GLY A 21 -13.44 -6.68 8.18
C GLY A 21 -14.79 -6.27 7.59
N ARG A 22 -14.80 -5.27 6.69
CA ARG A 22 -16.00 -4.74 6.02
C ARG A 22 -15.69 -4.49 4.54
N PRO A 23 -15.89 -5.48 3.66
CA PRO A 23 -15.71 -5.28 2.23
C PRO A 23 -16.66 -4.21 1.68
N VAL A 24 -16.11 -3.23 0.97
CA VAL A 24 -16.84 -2.15 0.29
C VAL A 24 -16.47 -2.13 -1.19
N ARG A 25 -17.45 -2.03 -2.10
CA ARG A 25 -17.20 -1.85 -3.54
C ARG A 25 -16.95 -0.39 -3.87
N ALA A 26 -16.14 -0.12 -4.89
CA ALA A 26 -15.80 1.24 -5.28
C ALA A 26 -17.03 2.10 -5.61
N GLU A 27 -18.08 1.49 -6.18
CA GLU A 27 -19.33 2.18 -6.51
C GLU A 27 -20.11 2.67 -5.28
N GLU A 28 -19.94 2.02 -4.13
CA GLU A 28 -20.61 2.37 -2.87
C GLU A 28 -19.91 3.52 -2.15
N VAL A 29 -18.66 3.84 -2.52
CA VAL A 29 -17.85 4.86 -1.84
C VAL A 29 -18.25 6.25 -2.31
N GLU A 30 -18.75 7.08 -1.39
CA GLU A 30 -18.96 8.50 -1.63
C GLU A 30 -17.65 9.28 -1.48
N ARG A 31 -16.89 9.01 -0.41
CA ARG A 31 -15.66 9.72 -0.08
C ARG A 31 -14.70 8.83 0.71
N VAL A 32 -13.40 9.03 0.51
CA VAL A 32 -12.35 8.47 1.37
C VAL A 32 -11.60 9.63 2.00
N VAL A 33 -11.52 9.66 3.33
CA VAL A 33 -10.75 10.66 4.07
C VAL A 33 -9.52 9.98 4.63
N VAL A 34 -8.34 10.50 4.28
CA VAL A 34 -7.06 10.01 4.77
C VAL A 34 -6.43 11.04 5.68
N ARG A 35 -6.41 10.74 6.98
CA ARG A 35 -5.77 11.59 7.98
C ARG A 35 -4.28 11.26 8.07
N ILE A 36 -3.42 12.20 7.72
CA ILE A 36 -1.95 12.08 7.66
C ILE A 36 -1.28 13.37 8.13
N SER A 37 0.04 13.41 8.29
CA SER A 37 0.72 14.69 8.57
C SER A 37 0.72 15.60 7.35
N ASP A 38 0.77 16.90 7.62
CA ASP A 38 0.99 17.94 6.62
C ASP A 38 2.27 17.68 5.80
N TYR A 39 3.36 17.28 6.44
CA TYR A 39 4.61 16.95 5.75
C TYR A 39 4.44 15.75 4.81
N PHE A 40 3.79 14.66 5.23
CA PHE A 40 3.55 13.52 4.34
C PHE A 40 2.65 13.91 3.17
N ALA A 41 1.65 14.78 3.38
CA ALA A 41 0.85 15.32 2.28
C ALA A 41 1.70 16.09 1.26
N THR A 42 2.73 16.84 1.69
CA THR A 42 3.65 17.52 0.73
C THR A 42 4.50 16.55 -0.08
N VAL A 43 4.89 15.40 0.51
CA VAL A 43 5.64 14.35 -0.20
C VAL A 43 4.75 13.66 -1.23
N LEU A 44 3.48 13.43 -0.88
CA LEU A 44 2.46 12.77 -1.70
C LEU A 44 1.76 13.73 -2.66
N ARG A 45 2.56 14.48 -3.43
CA ARG A 45 2.13 15.60 -4.29
C ARG A 45 1.37 15.22 -5.56
N ASN A 46 1.32 13.94 -5.93
CA ASN A 46 0.74 13.50 -7.20
C ASN A 46 -0.74 13.16 -7.03
N HIS A 47 -1.63 14.15 -7.09
CA HIS A 47 -3.05 13.95 -6.78
C HIS A 47 -3.88 13.24 -7.88
N ALA A 48 -3.45 13.33 -9.13
CA ALA A 48 -4.12 12.70 -10.28
C ALA A 48 -3.08 12.04 -11.20
N PRO A 49 -2.42 10.96 -10.75
CA PRO A 49 -1.39 10.30 -11.53
C PRO A 49 -1.99 9.58 -12.75
N GLU A 50 -1.30 9.65 -13.88
CA GLU A 50 -1.66 8.91 -15.11
C GLU A 50 -0.64 7.81 -15.47
N THR A 51 0.42 7.69 -14.65
CA THR A 51 1.49 6.71 -14.82
C THR A 51 1.74 5.94 -13.53
N GLY A 52 2.21 4.70 -13.66
CA GLY A 52 2.61 3.86 -12.54
C GLY A 52 3.72 4.50 -11.70
N LEU A 53 4.64 5.25 -12.32
CA LEU A 53 5.70 5.97 -11.61
C LEU A 53 5.13 7.10 -10.74
N ALA A 54 4.25 7.94 -11.31
CA ALA A 54 3.63 9.03 -10.55
C ALA A 54 2.74 8.50 -9.42
N ALA A 55 2.04 7.39 -9.66
CA ALA A 55 1.17 6.72 -8.70
C ALA A 55 1.88 6.27 -7.40
N LYS A 56 3.21 6.05 -7.45
CA LYS A 56 4.01 5.72 -6.25
C LYS A 56 4.02 6.83 -5.19
N PHE A 57 3.67 8.06 -5.56
CA PHE A 57 3.64 9.24 -4.69
C PHE A 57 2.24 9.87 -4.60
N SER A 58 1.20 9.05 -4.75
CA SER A 58 -0.21 9.47 -4.70
C SER A 58 -0.94 8.71 -3.59
N ILE A 59 -1.55 9.46 -2.66
CA ILE A 59 -2.40 8.84 -1.64
C ILE A 59 -3.75 8.43 -2.22
N GLU A 60 -4.22 9.16 -3.23
CA GLU A 60 -5.44 8.92 -3.98
C GLU A 60 -5.35 7.57 -4.68
N PHE A 61 -4.27 7.33 -5.41
CA PHE A 61 -4.02 6.03 -6.04
C PHE A 61 -3.90 4.91 -5.00
N ALA A 62 -3.19 5.15 -3.89
CA ALA A 62 -3.03 4.16 -2.84
C ALA A 62 -4.38 3.70 -2.28
N MET A 63 -5.31 4.63 -2.04
CA MET A 63 -6.66 4.31 -1.57
C MET A 63 -7.51 3.65 -2.67
N ALA A 64 -7.45 4.16 -3.89
CA ALA A 64 -8.20 3.61 -5.00
C ALA A 64 -7.79 2.16 -5.31
N GLY A 65 -6.49 1.87 -5.33
CA GLY A 65 -5.95 0.53 -5.50
C GLY A 65 -6.36 -0.41 -4.36
N ALA A 66 -6.25 0.04 -3.10
CA ALA A 66 -6.67 -0.74 -1.95
C ALA A 66 -8.17 -1.10 -2.00
N ILE A 67 -9.04 -0.19 -2.45
CA ILE A 67 -10.48 -0.45 -2.53
C ILE A 67 -10.83 -1.32 -3.73
N VAL A 68 -10.33 -0.99 -4.93
CA VAL A 68 -10.68 -1.69 -6.19
C VAL A 68 -10.05 -3.08 -6.26
N ALA A 69 -8.76 -3.20 -5.94
CA ALA A 69 -8.01 -4.44 -6.12
C ALA A 69 -7.76 -5.21 -4.81
N ARG A 70 -8.13 -4.64 -3.65
CA ARG A 70 -7.81 -5.20 -2.32
C ARG A 70 -6.31 -5.40 -2.08
N ARG A 71 -5.49 -4.70 -2.84
CA ARG A 71 -4.03 -4.71 -2.74
C ARG A 71 -3.43 -3.49 -3.44
N VAL A 72 -2.17 -3.20 -3.12
CA VAL A 72 -1.36 -2.18 -3.80
C VAL A 72 0.00 -2.80 -4.11
N GLY A 73 0.06 -3.60 -5.18
CA GLY A 73 1.25 -4.34 -5.59
C GLY A 73 1.88 -3.80 -6.88
N LEU A 74 2.87 -4.54 -7.41
CA LEU A 74 3.52 -4.20 -8.69
C LEU A 74 2.53 -4.26 -9.86
N ARG A 75 1.57 -5.19 -9.82
CA ARG A 75 0.53 -5.36 -10.84
C ARG A 75 -0.41 -4.15 -10.93
N GLU A 76 -0.66 -3.47 -9.80
CA GLU A 76 -1.50 -2.27 -9.75
C GLU A 76 -0.70 -1.01 -10.12
N LEU A 77 0.62 -1.00 -9.95
CA LEU A 77 1.49 0.13 -10.32
C LEU A 77 1.91 0.10 -11.80
N THR A 78 0.99 -0.32 -12.66
CA THR A 78 1.13 -0.22 -14.12
C THR A 78 0.32 0.96 -14.63
N ASP A 79 0.82 1.60 -15.68
CA ASP A 79 0.10 2.65 -16.40
C ASP A 79 -1.33 2.25 -16.80
N GLY A 80 -1.49 1.00 -17.25
CA GLY A 80 -2.79 0.45 -17.62
C GLY A 80 -3.76 0.39 -16.45
N PHE A 81 -3.30 -0.07 -15.28
CA PHE A 81 -4.14 -0.13 -14.09
C PHE A 81 -4.46 1.28 -13.55
N VAL A 82 -3.46 2.17 -13.47
CA VAL A 82 -3.63 3.55 -13.01
C VAL A 82 -4.69 4.28 -13.84
N ARG A 83 -4.69 4.11 -15.17
CA ARG A 83 -5.64 4.77 -16.07
C ARG A 83 -7.01 4.11 -16.16
N ARG A 84 -7.28 3.02 -15.42
CA ARG A 84 -8.61 2.40 -15.44
C ARG A 84 -9.68 3.41 -15.00
N PRO A 85 -10.84 3.48 -15.69
CA PRO A 85 -11.87 4.46 -15.37
C PRO A 85 -12.39 4.40 -13.92
N ASP A 86 -12.52 3.20 -13.35
CA ASP A 86 -12.96 2.99 -11.98
C ASP A 86 -11.94 3.48 -10.94
N VAL A 87 -10.65 3.21 -11.18
CA VAL A 87 -9.53 3.71 -10.35
C VAL A 87 -9.49 5.24 -10.39
N GLN A 88 -9.49 5.83 -11.60
CA GLN A 88 -9.49 7.29 -11.77
C GLN A 88 -10.71 7.95 -11.14
N ALA A 89 -11.89 7.32 -11.25
CA ALA A 89 -13.11 7.82 -10.63
C ALA A 89 -13.04 7.82 -9.10
N LEU A 90 -12.50 6.76 -8.52
CA LEU A 90 -12.36 6.65 -7.07
C LEU A 90 -11.30 7.60 -6.52
N MET A 91 -10.18 7.81 -7.23
CA MET A 91 -9.14 8.77 -6.83
C MET A 91 -9.71 10.17 -6.58
N ARG A 92 -10.65 10.63 -7.42
CA ARG A 92 -11.33 11.93 -7.25
C ARG A 92 -12.16 12.07 -5.97
N ARG A 93 -12.48 10.95 -5.31
CA ARG A 93 -13.24 10.91 -4.06
C ARG A 93 -12.35 10.82 -2.82
N VAL A 94 -11.03 10.70 -3.01
CA VAL A 94 -10.05 10.63 -1.93
C VAL A 94 -9.62 12.05 -1.57
N VAL A 95 -9.58 12.35 -0.28
CA VAL A 95 -9.09 13.62 0.26
C VAL A 95 -8.16 13.39 1.43
N THR A 96 -7.25 14.33 1.65
CA THR A 96 -6.37 14.35 2.81
C THR A 96 -6.90 15.29 3.90
N ASP A 97 -6.89 14.82 5.14
CA ASP A 97 -7.07 15.62 6.35
C ASP A 97 -5.72 15.71 7.08
N THR A 98 -5.07 16.87 7.03
CA THR A 98 -3.69 16.99 7.51
C THR A 98 -3.61 17.40 8.98
N VAL A 99 -2.70 16.79 9.73
CA VAL A 99 -2.35 17.18 11.10
C VAL A 99 -0.95 17.79 11.17
N ARG A 100 -0.76 18.72 12.12
CA ARG A 100 0.54 19.36 12.41
C ARG A 100 1.30 18.71 13.57
N GLU A 101 0.62 17.85 14.33
CA GLU A 101 1.29 17.04 15.35
C GLU A 101 2.14 15.98 14.65
N HIS A 102 3.39 15.84 15.08
CA HIS A 102 4.33 14.88 14.50
C HIS A 102 4.76 13.84 15.51
N ASP A 103 5.04 12.65 15.00
CA ASP A 103 5.57 11.52 15.76
C ASP A 103 7.04 11.77 16.13
N PRO A 104 7.40 11.76 17.43
CA PRO A 104 8.77 12.00 17.86
C PRO A 104 9.74 10.90 17.41
N ALA A 105 9.24 9.69 17.13
CA ALA A 105 10.05 8.55 16.70
C ALA A 105 10.02 8.33 15.18
N LEU A 106 9.22 9.09 14.42
CA LEU A 106 9.24 9.09 12.96
C LEU A 106 9.09 10.53 12.43
N PRO A 107 10.21 11.24 12.23
CA PRO A 107 10.19 12.63 11.80
C PRO A 107 9.31 12.87 10.57
N GLY A 108 8.44 13.89 10.66
CA GLY A 108 7.53 14.29 9.60
C GLY A 108 6.27 13.44 9.44
N ALA A 109 6.14 12.30 10.13
CA ALA A 109 4.89 11.54 10.17
C ALA A 109 3.95 12.07 11.25
N ALA A 110 2.64 11.83 11.12
CA ALA A 110 1.70 12.02 12.23
C ALA A 110 1.91 10.94 13.30
N PRO A 111 1.43 11.12 14.55
CA PRO A 111 1.44 10.05 15.56
C PRO A 111 0.77 8.75 15.08
N ALA A 112 -0.27 8.88 14.26
CA ALA A 112 -0.90 7.78 13.53
C ALA A 112 -1.59 8.31 12.28
N ASP A 113 -1.70 7.46 11.27
CA ASP A 113 -2.51 7.72 10.09
C ASP A 113 -3.84 6.99 10.24
N GLN A 114 -4.93 7.53 9.67
CA GLN A 114 -6.25 6.89 9.74
C GLN A 114 -6.99 7.08 8.42
N VAL A 115 -7.65 6.01 7.96
CA VAL A 115 -8.51 6.04 6.78
C VAL A 115 -9.96 5.91 7.23
N THR A 116 -10.82 6.78 6.69
CA THR A 116 -12.27 6.71 6.88
C THR A 116 -12.94 6.62 5.53
N ILE A 117 -13.80 5.62 5.34
CA ILE A 117 -14.60 5.45 4.12
C ILE A 117 -16.02 5.89 4.43
N VAL A 118 -16.55 6.84 3.65
CA VAL A 118 -17.95 7.28 3.69
C VAL A 118 -18.66 6.63 2.51
N LEU A 119 -19.73 5.90 2.79
CA LEU A 119 -20.56 5.25 1.80
C LEU A 119 -21.65 6.19 1.31
N ALA A 120 -22.12 5.99 0.08
CA ALA A 120 -23.25 6.74 -0.51
C ALA A 120 -24.58 6.53 0.24
N SER A 121 -24.65 5.52 1.13
CA SER A 121 -25.75 5.33 2.08
C SER A 121 -25.72 6.32 3.25
N GLY A 122 -24.63 7.07 3.43
CA GLY A 122 -24.33 7.91 4.59
C GLY A 122 -23.59 7.17 5.72
N GLU A 123 -23.43 5.84 5.64
CA GLU A 123 -22.66 5.08 6.62
C GLU A 123 -21.18 5.48 6.57
N THR A 124 -20.59 5.72 7.74
CA THR A 124 -19.17 6.06 7.88
C THR A 124 -18.43 4.91 8.54
N LEU A 125 -17.37 4.44 7.87
CA LEU A 125 -16.53 3.32 8.30
C LEU A 125 -15.14 3.86 8.68
N PRO A 126 -14.92 4.17 9.98
CA PRO A 126 -13.59 4.58 10.45
C PRO A 126 -12.68 3.36 10.58
N GLY A 127 -11.54 3.40 9.89
CA GLY A 127 -10.46 2.44 10.09
C GLY A 127 -9.72 2.67 11.42
N ALA A 128 -8.90 1.72 11.82
CA ALA A 128 -8.04 1.86 12.99
C ALA A 128 -6.97 2.94 12.76
N LYS A 129 -6.52 3.58 13.85
CA LYS A 129 -5.34 4.46 13.82
C LYS A 129 -4.08 3.61 13.71
N VAL A 130 -3.32 3.80 12.64
CA VAL A 130 -2.12 3.03 12.35
C VAL A 130 -0.88 3.82 12.78
N VAL A 131 -0.27 3.42 13.89
CA VAL A 131 0.95 4.04 14.43
C VAL A 131 2.18 3.52 13.70
N ARG A 132 2.22 2.24 13.31
CA ARG A 132 3.36 1.64 12.61
C ARG A 132 2.86 0.80 11.43
N ALA A 133 3.47 1.01 10.27
CA ALA A 133 3.20 0.21 9.08
C ALA A 133 3.80 -1.19 9.22
N THR A 134 3.20 -2.16 8.53
CA THR A 134 3.66 -3.53 8.42
C THR A 134 5.02 -3.56 7.71
N GLY A 135 6.01 -4.18 8.35
CA GLY A 135 7.43 -4.11 8.01
C GLY A 135 8.27 -3.31 9.00
N HIS A 136 7.66 -2.53 9.89
CA HIS A 136 8.34 -1.93 11.04
C HIS A 136 8.84 -3.02 12.01
N PRO A 137 9.94 -2.83 12.76
CA PRO A 137 10.44 -3.83 13.72
C PRO A 137 9.40 -4.32 14.75
N SER A 138 8.46 -3.45 15.14
CA SER A 138 7.36 -3.81 16.05
C SER A 138 6.11 -4.39 15.36
N ARG A 139 6.08 -4.46 14.03
CA ARG A 139 4.96 -4.97 13.22
C ARG A 139 5.54 -5.66 11.98
N LEU A 140 6.18 -6.81 12.18
CA LEU A 140 6.89 -7.54 11.14
C LEU A 140 5.92 -8.09 10.08
N LEU A 141 6.45 -8.33 8.87
CA LEU A 141 5.76 -9.14 7.86
C LEU A 141 5.79 -10.60 8.32
N SER A 142 4.70 -11.34 8.07
CA SER A 142 4.73 -12.79 8.23
C SER A 142 5.63 -13.43 7.16
N ASP A 143 6.12 -14.65 7.41
CA ASP A 143 6.90 -15.40 6.41
C ASP A 143 6.14 -15.55 5.09
N GLN A 144 4.82 -15.74 5.15
CA GLN A 144 3.95 -15.78 3.97
C GLN A 144 3.97 -14.45 3.19
N GLN A 145 3.85 -13.31 3.87
CA GLN A 145 3.90 -12.00 3.22
C GLN A 145 5.29 -11.68 2.62
N ILE A 146 6.36 -12.17 3.26
CA ILE A 146 7.72 -12.05 2.72
C ILE A 146 7.85 -12.89 1.44
N PHE A 147 7.33 -14.12 1.45
CA PHE A 147 7.30 -15.00 0.29
C PHE A 147 6.48 -14.41 -0.87
N GLU A 148 5.26 -13.93 -0.61
CA GLU A 148 4.41 -13.29 -1.62
C GLU A 148 5.10 -12.08 -2.26
N LYS A 149 5.70 -11.21 -1.44
CA LYS A 149 6.50 -10.08 -1.92
C LYS A 149 7.65 -10.55 -2.81
N PHE A 150 8.33 -11.63 -2.43
CA PHE A 150 9.43 -12.19 -3.20
C PHE A 150 8.96 -12.75 -4.54
N ALA A 151 7.89 -13.55 -4.54
CA ALA A 151 7.30 -14.12 -5.74
C ALA A 151 6.84 -13.02 -6.72
N ASP A 152 6.17 -11.98 -6.22
CA ASP A 152 5.76 -10.82 -7.04
C ASP A 152 6.95 -10.14 -7.74
N CYS A 153 8.10 -10.01 -7.05
CA CYS A 153 9.31 -9.44 -7.64
C CYS A 153 9.92 -10.35 -8.72
N LEU A 154 9.91 -11.67 -8.52
CA LEU A 154 10.44 -12.63 -9.51
C LEU A 154 9.59 -12.63 -10.78
N GLU A 155 8.27 -12.62 -10.61
CA GLU A 155 7.32 -12.54 -11.73
C GLU A 155 7.51 -11.24 -12.50
N ALA A 156 7.56 -10.10 -11.81
CA ALA A 156 7.77 -8.80 -12.43
C ALA A 156 9.13 -8.68 -13.13
N GLY A 157 10.17 -9.36 -12.61
CA GLY A 157 11.50 -9.43 -13.22
C GLY A 157 11.63 -10.44 -14.35
N GLY A 158 10.61 -11.29 -14.59
CA GLY A 158 10.65 -12.33 -15.61
C GLY A 158 11.75 -13.37 -15.40
N SER A 159 12.06 -13.73 -14.15
CA SER A 159 13.25 -14.57 -13.85
C SER A 159 13.19 -15.99 -14.44
N GLY A 160 11.97 -16.51 -14.67
CA GLY A 160 11.74 -17.90 -15.10
C GLY A 160 12.04 -18.96 -14.04
N ILE A 161 12.55 -18.57 -12.87
CA ILE A 161 12.86 -19.48 -11.75
C ILE A 161 11.63 -19.58 -10.84
N PRO A 162 11.18 -20.79 -10.43
CA PRO A 162 10.09 -20.93 -9.46
C PRO A 162 10.42 -20.23 -8.14
N ALA A 163 9.47 -19.45 -7.62
CA ALA A 163 9.68 -18.63 -6.44
C ALA A 163 10.00 -19.47 -5.20
N GLU A 164 9.33 -20.60 -5.04
CA GLU A 164 9.53 -21.56 -3.94
C GLU A 164 10.97 -22.08 -3.92
N THR A 165 11.52 -22.38 -5.10
CA THR A 165 12.90 -22.88 -5.25
C THR A 165 13.91 -21.84 -4.83
N LEU A 166 13.86 -20.63 -5.40
CA LEU A 166 14.85 -19.61 -5.10
C LEU A 166 14.69 -19.06 -3.67
N PHE A 167 13.44 -18.89 -3.21
CA PHE A 167 13.17 -18.45 -1.84
C PHE A 167 13.69 -19.45 -0.81
N GLY A 168 13.46 -20.76 -1.02
CA GLY A 168 13.97 -21.81 -0.15
C GLY A 168 15.50 -21.81 -0.05
N ARG A 169 16.19 -21.66 -1.19
CA ARG A 169 17.66 -21.55 -1.22
C ARG A 169 18.17 -20.32 -0.48
N LEU A 170 17.52 -19.16 -0.67
CA LEU A 170 17.89 -17.93 0.03
C LEU A 170 17.69 -18.03 1.55
N ARG A 171 16.61 -18.68 2.00
CA ARG A 171 16.38 -18.94 3.43
C ARG A 171 17.44 -19.86 4.05
N ALA A 172 17.99 -20.79 3.27
CA ALA A 172 19.05 -21.70 3.69
C ALA A 172 20.48 -21.23 3.33
N MET A 173 20.64 -20.00 2.82
CA MET A 173 21.91 -19.54 2.24
C MET A 173 23.09 -19.60 3.22
N HIS A 174 22.84 -19.40 4.52
CA HIS A 174 23.86 -19.51 5.57
C HIS A 174 24.48 -20.92 5.67
N ALA A 175 23.79 -21.95 5.17
CA ALA A 175 24.22 -23.34 5.18
C ALA A 175 24.62 -23.85 3.78
N MET A 176 24.74 -22.96 2.78
CA MET A 176 25.00 -23.34 1.40
C MET A 176 26.19 -22.57 0.80
N PRO A 177 27.00 -23.19 -0.08
CA PRO A 177 28.01 -22.46 -0.83
C PRO A 177 27.36 -21.55 -1.88
N ALA A 178 27.91 -20.35 -2.10
CA ALA A 178 27.35 -19.34 -3.01
C ALA A 178 27.01 -19.87 -4.41
N ARG A 179 27.80 -20.81 -4.94
CA ARG A 179 27.56 -21.44 -6.25
C ARG A 179 26.23 -22.20 -6.33
N ALA A 180 25.75 -22.77 -5.22
CA ALA A 180 24.52 -23.54 -5.15
C ALA A 180 23.27 -22.65 -5.09
N LEU A 181 23.44 -21.35 -4.85
CA LEU A 181 22.35 -20.38 -4.84
C LEU A 181 21.84 -20.11 -6.26
N ALA A 182 22.74 -20.05 -7.24
CA ALA A 182 22.49 -19.61 -8.61
C ALA A 182 22.26 -20.75 -9.63
N ALA A 183 22.36 -22.01 -9.21
CA ALA A 183 22.28 -23.19 -10.08
C ALA A 183 20.88 -23.82 -10.06
#